data_AF-A0A924W1U9-F1
#
_entry.id   AF-A0A924W1U9-F1
#
_cell.length_a   1.000
_cell.length_b   1.000
_cell.length_c   1.000
_cell.angle_alpha   90.00
_cell.angle_beta   90.00
_cell.angle_gamma   90.00
#
_symmetry.space_group_name_H-M   'P 1'
#
loop_
_entity.id
_entity.type
_entity.pdbx_description
1 polymer ?
#
loop_
_entity_poly.entity_id
_entity_poly.type
_entity_poly.pdbx_seq_one_letter_code
_entity_poly.pdbx_strand_id
1 'polypeptide(L)'
;MTAKKQQTPSSDFDAEVDSARKRLEAAQSEDTGFDDLAALQALAPILADKIRSRRLAFTLADEEDEEETQIAVIHVQTDEELGFIFAEDGEYVFESNLEAYFDDFVDDDPERFVERLYETLRADLPKYEVENKS
;
A
#
# COMPACT_ATOMS: atom_id res chain seq x y z
N MET A 1 69.34 23.10 8.49
CA MET A 1 68.69 22.07 9.32
C MET A 1 67.39 22.69 9.84
N THR A 2 66.16 22.27 9.57
CA THR A 2 65.59 21.11 8.90
C THR A 2 64.12 21.48 8.66
N ALA A 3 63.60 21.30 7.46
CA ALA A 3 62.16 21.40 7.19
C ALA A 3 61.50 20.04 7.51
N LYS A 4 60.36 20.02 8.20
CA LYS A 4 59.35 18.98 7.97
C LYS A 4 57.94 19.49 8.29
N LYS A 5 57.14 19.53 7.24
CA LYS A 5 55.71 19.85 7.17
C LYS A 5 54.93 18.52 7.20
N GLN A 6 53.59 18.63 7.32
CA GLN A 6 52.51 17.64 7.11
C GLN A 6 51.94 17.03 8.42
N GLN A 7 50.74 17.36 8.92
CA GLN A 7 49.37 17.45 8.31
C GLN A 7 48.95 16.04 7.81
N THR A 8 47.87 15.34 8.19
CA THR A 8 46.66 15.48 9.06
C THR A 8 46.02 14.08 9.11
N PRO A 9 45.42 13.58 10.21
CA PRO A 9 44.55 12.40 10.18
C PRO A 9 43.08 12.85 10.19
N SER A 10 42.47 13.05 9.03
CA SER A 10 41.05 13.44 8.93
C SER A 10 40.29 12.76 7.79
N SER A 11 40.93 11.86 7.03
CA SER A 11 40.25 11.08 5.98
C SER A 11 39.74 9.73 6.47
N ASP A 12 40.41 9.11 7.45
CA ASP A 12 40.03 7.77 7.92
C ASP A 12 38.72 7.79 8.72
N PHE A 13 38.55 8.78 9.62
CA PHE A 13 37.31 8.91 10.41
C PHE A 13 36.10 9.28 9.55
N ASP A 14 36.29 10.17 8.57
CA ASP A 14 35.24 10.59 7.65
C ASP A 14 34.77 9.41 6.79
N ALA A 15 35.69 8.59 6.29
CA ALA A 15 35.38 7.36 5.57
C ALA A 15 34.69 6.27 6.44
N GLU A 16 35.06 6.16 7.72
CA GLU A 16 34.38 5.27 8.67
C GLU A 16 32.96 5.73 8.99
N VAL A 17 32.74 7.05 9.13
CA VAL A 17 31.40 7.62 9.35
C VAL A 17 30.55 7.48 8.08
N ASP A 18 31.08 7.74 6.90
CA ASP A 18 30.36 7.59 5.63
C ASP A 18 29.97 6.13 5.38
N SER A 19 30.86 5.18 5.69
CA SER A 19 30.56 3.75 5.57
C SER A 19 29.58 3.25 6.64
N ALA A 20 29.64 3.79 7.87
CA ALA A 20 28.65 3.52 8.90
C ALA A 20 27.28 4.11 8.54
N ARG A 21 27.24 5.34 8.01
CA ARG A 21 26.04 6.00 7.53
C ARG A 21 25.43 5.26 6.35
N LYS A 22 26.24 4.85 5.38
CA LYS A 22 25.81 4.03 4.24
C LYS A 22 25.33 2.65 4.66
N ARG A 23 25.92 2.04 5.70
CA ARG A 23 25.40 0.79 6.30
C ARG A 23 24.13 1.01 7.11
N LEU A 24 23.94 2.18 7.70
CA LEU A 24 22.71 2.54 8.43
C LEU A 24 21.58 2.87 7.46
N GLU A 25 21.86 3.62 6.38
CA GLU A 25 20.94 3.86 5.27
C GLU A 25 20.63 2.56 4.54
N ALA A 26 21.63 1.69 4.29
CA ALA A 26 21.39 0.35 3.77
C ALA A 26 20.59 -0.52 4.74
N ALA A 27 20.87 -0.49 6.05
CA ALA A 27 20.09 -1.22 7.06
C ALA A 27 18.66 -0.69 7.23
N GLN A 28 18.44 0.60 6.95
CA GLN A 28 17.14 1.26 6.96
C GLN A 28 16.40 1.07 5.63
N SER A 29 17.12 0.77 4.55
CA SER A 29 16.58 0.22 3.28
C SER A 29 16.54 -1.32 3.24
N GLU A 30 17.14 -2.00 4.23
CA GLU A 30 17.07 -3.44 4.50
C GLU A 30 15.97 -3.74 5.54
N ASP A 31 15.05 -2.80 5.78
CA ASP A 31 13.65 -3.19 5.83
C ASP A 31 13.25 -3.64 4.42
N THR A 32 13.74 -4.80 4.01
CA THR A 32 13.22 -5.53 2.85
C THR A 32 11.88 -6.13 3.24
N GLY A 33 11.01 -5.33 3.86
CA GLY A 33 9.60 -5.59 4.03
C GLY A 33 8.98 -5.64 2.64
N PHE A 34 7.88 -6.37 2.56
CA PHE A 34 7.09 -6.51 1.34
C PHE A 34 6.91 -5.17 0.60
N ASP A 35 7.08 -5.15 -0.73
CA ASP A 35 6.88 -3.92 -1.52
C ASP A 35 5.37 -3.77 -1.76
N ASP A 36 4.70 -3.07 -0.82
CA ASP A 36 3.25 -2.90 -0.79
C ASP A 36 2.74 -2.28 -2.09
N LEU A 37 3.47 -1.30 -2.64
CA LEU A 37 3.16 -0.67 -3.92
C LEU A 37 3.22 -1.68 -5.07
N ALA A 38 4.29 -2.47 -5.16
CA ALA A 38 4.39 -3.51 -6.18
C ALA A 38 3.30 -4.58 -6.05
N ALA A 39 2.91 -4.92 -4.82
CA ALA A 39 1.83 -5.87 -4.54
C ALA A 39 0.46 -5.33 -4.97
N LEU A 40 0.14 -4.09 -4.63
CA LEU A 40 -1.10 -3.44 -5.04
C LEU A 40 -1.16 -3.21 -6.55
N GLN A 41 -0.03 -2.85 -7.18
CA GLN A 41 0.08 -2.78 -8.64
C GLN A 41 -0.14 -4.15 -9.31
N ALA A 42 0.29 -5.25 -8.68
CA ALA A 42 0.02 -6.61 -9.14
C ALA A 42 -1.44 -7.05 -8.90
N LEU A 43 -2.09 -6.53 -7.86
CA LEU A 43 -3.50 -6.78 -7.54
C LEU A 43 -4.46 -6.06 -8.47
N ALA A 44 -4.14 -4.82 -8.88
CA ALA A 44 -4.94 -3.99 -9.77
C ALA A 44 -5.44 -4.69 -11.04
N PRO A 45 -4.63 -5.42 -11.84
CA PRO A 45 -5.13 -6.17 -12.99
C PRO A 45 -6.09 -7.31 -12.62
N ILE A 46 -5.91 -7.94 -11.45
CA ILE A 46 -6.80 -9.03 -10.97
C ILE A 46 -8.16 -8.45 -10.59
N LEU A 47 -8.18 -7.32 -9.88
CA LEU A 47 -9.39 -6.55 -9.56
C LEU A 47 -10.16 -6.20 -10.84
N ALA A 48 -9.46 -5.66 -11.85
CA ALA A 48 -10.08 -5.27 -13.12
C ALA A 48 -10.63 -6.47 -13.91
N ASP A 49 -9.98 -7.64 -13.84
CA ASP A 49 -10.44 -8.83 -14.55
C ASP A 49 -11.65 -9.50 -13.87
N LYS A 50 -11.59 -9.69 -12.55
CA LYS A 50 -12.60 -10.40 -11.75
C LYS A 50 -13.79 -9.51 -11.39
N ILE A 51 -13.57 -8.23 -11.10
CA ILE A 51 -14.61 -7.27 -10.70
C ILE A 51 -14.88 -6.28 -11.83
N ARG A 52 -15.47 -6.78 -12.92
CA ARG A 52 -15.93 -5.95 -14.06
C ARG A 52 -17.24 -5.23 -13.74
N SER A 53 -17.19 -4.34 -12.77
CA SER A 53 -18.34 -3.54 -12.34
C SER A 53 -18.38 -2.18 -13.04
N ARG A 54 -19.58 -1.70 -13.35
CA ARG A 54 -19.80 -0.29 -13.75
C ARG A 54 -20.19 0.61 -12.56
N ARG A 55 -20.33 0.01 -11.37
CA ARG A 55 -20.76 0.66 -10.13
C ARG A 55 -19.60 0.95 -9.20
N LEU A 56 -18.45 0.32 -9.44
CA LEU A 56 -17.27 0.43 -8.60
C LEU A 56 -16.11 0.95 -9.44
N ALA A 57 -15.29 1.79 -8.83
CA ALA A 57 -13.98 2.19 -9.31
C ALA A 57 -12.95 1.78 -8.28
N PHE A 58 -11.78 1.38 -8.76
CA PHE A 58 -10.62 1.07 -7.93
C PHE A 58 -9.52 2.07 -8.30
N THR A 59 -9.07 2.86 -7.33
CA THR A 59 -8.10 3.93 -7.54
C THR A 59 -6.95 3.76 -6.58
N LEU A 60 -5.74 3.64 -7.13
CA LEU A 60 -4.52 3.66 -6.35
C LEU A 60 -4.32 5.07 -5.80
N ALA A 61 -4.22 5.18 -4.48
CA ALA A 61 -3.77 6.37 -3.76
C ALA A 61 -2.34 6.71 -4.22
N ASP A 62 -2.09 7.98 -4.54
CA ASP A 62 -0.74 8.45 -4.90
C ASP A 62 -0.04 8.94 -3.61
N GLU A 63 1.22 8.55 -3.43
CA GLU A 63 2.05 8.72 -2.21
C GLU A 63 2.24 10.19 -1.76
N GLU A 64 1.70 11.18 -2.49
CA GLU A 64 1.89 12.61 -2.20
C GLU A 64 0.98 13.14 -1.07
N ASP A 65 -0.14 12.48 -0.76
CA ASP A 65 -1.12 12.92 0.26
C ASP A 65 -1.47 11.85 1.32
N GLU A 66 -1.10 10.58 1.10
CA GLU A 66 -1.46 9.44 1.97
C GLU A 66 -0.21 8.81 2.60
N GLU A 67 -0.29 8.46 3.89
CA GLU A 67 0.85 7.93 4.66
C GLU A 67 1.28 6.53 4.19
N GLU A 68 0.38 5.80 3.53
CA GLU A 68 0.53 4.40 3.14
C GLU A 68 -0.05 4.14 1.74
N THR A 69 0.55 3.22 0.98
CA THR A 69 0.04 2.89 -0.36
C THR A 69 -1.23 2.05 -0.25
N GLN A 70 -2.32 2.50 -0.88
CA GLN A 70 -3.60 1.79 -0.84
C GLN A 70 -4.40 1.93 -2.15
N ILE A 71 -5.42 1.08 -2.32
CA ILE A 71 -6.40 1.16 -3.40
C ILE A 71 -7.76 1.47 -2.78
N ALA A 72 -8.29 2.66 -3.05
CA ALA A 72 -9.64 3.04 -2.66
C ALA A 72 -10.69 2.28 -3.50
N VAL A 73 -11.73 1.78 -2.84
CA VAL A 73 -12.90 1.14 -3.45
C VAL A 73 -14.05 2.14 -3.46
N ILE A 74 -14.27 2.77 -4.61
CA ILE A 74 -15.21 3.89 -4.75
C ILE A 74 -16.50 3.44 -5.42
N HIS A 75 -17.64 3.81 -4.83
CA HIS A 75 -18.94 3.67 -5.47
C HIS A 75 -19.19 4.81 -6.46
N VAL A 76 -19.19 4.49 -7.75
CA VAL A 76 -19.21 5.46 -8.86
C VAL A 76 -20.44 6.36 -8.87
N GLN A 77 -21.59 5.89 -8.37
CA GLN A 77 -22.82 6.69 -8.43
C GLN A 77 -22.89 7.75 -7.34
N THR A 78 -22.33 7.46 -6.17
CA THR A 78 -22.37 8.36 -5.01
C THR A 78 -21.05 9.10 -4.79
N ASP A 79 -19.98 8.71 -5.50
CA ASP A 79 -18.62 9.19 -5.29
C ASP A 79 -18.14 8.94 -3.84
N GLU A 80 -18.64 7.86 -3.23
CA GLU A 80 -18.35 7.51 -1.83
C GLU A 80 -17.34 6.37 -1.78
N GLU A 81 -16.33 6.50 -0.92
CA GLU A 81 -15.35 5.46 -0.65
C GLU A 81 -15.93 4.43 0.31
N LEU A 82 -16.14 3.21 -0.19
CA LEU A 82 -16.71 2.10 0.58
C LEU A 82 -15.69 1.48 1.54
N GLY A 83 -14.41 1.63 1.22
CA GLY A 83 -13.28 1.06 1.94
C GLY A 83 -12.02 1.15 1.09
N PHE A 84 -10.92 0.64 1.61
CA PHE A 84 -9.62 0.67 0.96
C PHE A 84 -8.91 -0.68 1.10
N ILE A 85 -7.99 -0.93 0.18
CA ILE A 85 -7.18 -2.15 0.13
C ILE A 85 -5.73 -1.74 0.29
N PHE A 86 -5.04 -2.30 1.25
CA PHE A 86 -3.59 -2.15 1.39
C PHE A 86 -2.97 -3.54 1.48
N ALA A 87 -1.64 -3.56 1.39
CA ALA A 87 -0.90 -4.77 1.60
C ALA A 87 0.12 -4.52 2.71
N GLU A 88 0.26 -5.49 3.61
CA GLU A 88 1.14 -5.41 4.77
C GLU A 88 1.63 -6.82 5.08
N ASP A 89 2.91 -6.98 5.41
CA ASP A 89 3.50 -8.27 5.82
C ASP A 89 3.28 -9.44 4.82
N GLY A 90 3.04 -9.13 3.54
CA GLY A 90 2.76 -10.14 2.49
C GLY A 90 1.30 -10.59 2.42
N GLU A 91 0.42 -9.93 3.16
CA GLU A 91 -1.02 -10.14 3.13
C GLU A 91 -1.72 -8.93 2.51
N TYR A 92 -2.89 -9.17 1.90
CA TYR A 92 -3.78 -8.15 1.38
C TYR A 92 -4.90 -7.94 2.39
N VAL A 93 -5.15 -6.69 2.76
CA VAL A 93 -6.16 -6.31 3.73
C VAL A 93 -7.21 -5.45 3.03
N PHE A 94 -8.47 -5.73 3.27
CA PHE A 94 -9.58 -4.84 2.96
C PHE A 94 -10.15 -4.30 4.26
N GLU A 95 -10.16 -2.99 4.39
CA GLU A 95 -10.82 -2.27 5.49
C GLU A 95 -11.98 -1.44 4.94
N SER A 96 -13.13 -1.59 5.59
CA SER A 96 -14.38 -0.95 5.23
C SER A 96 -14.52 0.39 5.95
N ASN A 97 -14.83 1.45 5.20
CA ASN A 97 -15.31 2.71 5.81
C ASN A 97 -16.77 2.61 6.28
N LEU A 98 -17.45 1.52 5.90
CA LEU A 98 -18.87 1.29 6.11
C LEU A 98 -19.07 -0.07 6.78
N GLU A 99 -18.55 -0.23 8.00
CA GLU A 99 -18.59 -1.47 8.81
C GLU A 99 -20.00 -2.05 8.99
N ALA A 100 -21.04 -1.23 8.85
CA ALA A 100 -22.43 -1.69 8.89
C ALA A 100 -22.85 -2.53 7.66
N TYR A 101 -22.06 -2.48 6.57
CA TYR A 101 -22.37 -3.09 5.28
C TYR A 101 -21.31 -4.08 4.83
N PHE A 102 -20.02 -3.77 4.99
CA PHE A 102 -18.94 -4.62 4.52
C PHE A 102 -18.02 -4.98 5.68
N ASP A 103 -17.77 -6.27 5.87
CA ASP A 103 -16.84 -6.79 6.86
C ASP A 103 -15.39 -6.65 6.37
N ASP A 104 -14.49 -6.28 7.29
CA ASP A 104 -13.05 -6.27 7.05
C ASP A 104 -12.50 -7.69 6.93
N PHE A 105 -11.43 -7.85 6.14
CA PHE A 105 -10.75 -9.13 6.05
C PHE A 105 -9.33 -9.02 5.51
N VAL A 106 -8.56 -10.06 5.81
CA VAL A 106 -7.20 -10.26 5.33
C VAL A 106 -7.09 -11.56 4.54
N ASP A 107 -6.22 -11.58 3.53
CA ASP A 107 -5.90 -12.77 2.74
C ASP A 107 -4.46 -12.72 2.21
N ASP A 108 -3.76 -13.86 2.26
CA ASP A 108 -2.38 -14.00 1.78
C ASP A 108 -2.28 -14.27 0.27
N ASP A 109 -3.39 -14.71 -0.36
CA ASP A 109 -3.44 -15.01 -1.79
C ASP A 109 -4.21 -13.91 -2.55
N PRO A 110 -3.62 -13.30 -3.59
CA PRO A 110 -4.26 -12.19 -4.31
C PRO A 110 -5.51 -12.61 -5.09
N GLU A 111 -5.59 -13.86 -5.59
CA GLU A 111 -6.80 -14.33 -6.29
C GLU A 111 -7.94 -14.57 -5.30
N ARG A 112 -7.65 -15.24 -4.18
CA ARG A 112 -8.61 -15.51 -3.10
C ARG A 112 -9.08 -14.22 -2.44
N PHE A 113 -8.19 -13.25 -2.24
CA PHE A 113 -8.51 -11.91 -1.78
C PHE A 113 -9.57 -11.25 -2.68
N VAL A 114 -9.30 -11.18 -3.99
CA VAL A 114 -10.21 -10.54 -4.95
C VAL A 114 -11.53 -11.29 -5.08
N GLU A 115 -11.52 -12.62 -5.00
CA GLU A 115 -12.75 -13.42 -4.99
C GLU A 115 -13.61 -13.10 -3.76
N ARG A 116 -13.00 -13.04 -2.57
CA ARG A 116 -13.70 -12.67 -1.34
C ARG A 116 -14.22 -11.24 -1.39
N LEU A 117 -13.41 -10.29 -1.85
CA LEU A 117 -13.82 -8.90 -2.05
C LEU A 117 -15.04 -8.81 -2.98
N TYR A 118 -15.01 -9.55 -4.09
CA TYR A 118 -16.13 -9.62 -5.02
C TYR A 118 -17.39 -10.16 -4.35
N GLU A 119 -17.29 -11.21 -3.54
CA GLU A 119 -18.43 -11.79 -2.83
C GLU A 119 -19.02 -10.81 -1.80
N THR A 120 -18.18 -10.16 -0.99
CA THR A 120 -18.56 -9.13 -0.02
C THR A 120 -19.29 -7.97 -0.71
N LEU A 121 -18.67 -7.36 -1.73
CA LEU A 121 -19.28 -6.25 -2.46
C LEU A 121 -20.56 -6.68 -3.18
N ARG A 122 -20.60 -7.87 -3.77
CA ARG A 122 -21.80 -8.35 -4.47
C ARG A 122 -22.98 -8.56 -3.52
N ALA A 123 -22.73 -9.06 -2.31
CA ALA A 123 -23.77 -9.36 -1.34
C ALA A 123 -24.38 -8.08 -0.74
N ASP A 124 -23.54 -7.10 -0.41
CA ASP A 124 -23.95 -5.98 0.44
C ASP A 124 -24.07 -4.64 -0.29
N LEU A 125 -23.42 -4.45 -1.44
CA LEU A 125 -23.56 -3.22 -2.24
C LEU A 125 -25.02 -2.92 -2.65
N PRO A 126 -25.88 -3.91 -2.98
CA PRO A 126 -27.30 -3.63 -3.24
C PRO A 126 -28.05 -3.10 -2.02
N LYS A 127 -27.69 -3.51 -0.79
CA LYS A 127 -28.32 -3.03 0.44
C LYS A 127 -27.93 -1.58 0.69
N TYR A 128 -26.62 -1.31 0.64
CA TYR A 128 -26.08 0.03 0.70
C TYR A 128 -26.76 1.00 -0.28
N GLU A 129 -26.89 0.60 -1.55
CA GLU A 129 -27.55 1.43 -2.57
C GLU A 129 -29.03 1.69 -2.28
N VAL A 130 -29.75 0.74 -1.70
CA VAL A 130 -31.17 0.93 -1.38
C VAL A 130 -31.33 1.95 -0.26
N GLU A 131 -30.45 1.91 0.73
CA GLU A 131 -30.50 2.81 1.88
C GLU A 131 -29.98 4.21 1.56
N ASN A 132 -29.06 4.33 0.60
CA ASN A 132 -28.46 5.60 0.18
C ASN A 132 -29.05 6.20 -1.12
N LYS A 133 -30.05 5.54 -1.75
CA LYS A 133 -30.86 6.16 -2.81
C LYS A 133 -31.87 7.12 -2.19
N SER A 134 -31.48 8.39 -2.07
CA SER A 134 -32.39 9.53 -1.92
C SER A 134 -32.72 10.17 -3.26
#